data_AF-A0A378IJW5-F1
#
_entry.id   AF-A0A378IJW5-F1
#
_cell.length_a   1.000
_cell.length_b   1.000
_cell.length_c   1.000
_cell.angle_alpha   90.00
_cell.angle_beta   90.00
_cell.angle_gamma   90.00
#
_symmetry.space_group_name_H-M   'P 1'
#
loop_
_entity.id
_entity.type
_entity.pdbx_description
1 polymer ?
#
loop_
_entity_poly.entity_id
_entity_poly.type
_entity_poly.pdbx_seq_one_letter_code
_entity_poly.pdbx_strand_id
1 'polypeptide(L)' 'MVLRKKYSKEFKLDAVGLVLDQGYGCTEAAKSLGVHQALLSR' A
#
# COMPACT_ATOMS: atom_id res chain seq x y z
N MET A 1 -20.10 12.93 1.44
CA MET A 1 -18.94 13.15 2.34
C MET A 1 -17.95 12.02 2.09
N VAL A 2 -16.82 12.27 1.43
CA VAL A 2 -15.85 11.20 1.09
C VAL A 2 -14.99 10.94 2.34
N LEU A 3 -15.20 9.82 3.02
CA LEU A 3 -14.35 9.40 4.13
C LEU A 3 -12.94 9.11 3.59
N ARG A 4 -12.02 10.04 3.82
CA ARG A 4 -10.60 9.84 3.52
C ARG A 4 -10.06 8.82 4.52
N LYS A 5 -9.91 7.55 4.09
CA LYS A 5 -9.30 6.49 4.92
C LYS A 5 -7.90 6.95 5.35
N LYS A 6 -7.70 7.15 6.65
CA LYS A 6 -6.38 7.41 7.24
C LYS A 6 -5.69 6.06 7.38
N TYR A 7 -4.67 5.83 6.56
CA TYR A 7 -3.80 4.66 6.70
C TYR A 7 -2.77 4.95 7.79
N SER A 8 -2.61 4.01 8.72
CA SER A 8 -1.59 4.10 9.77
C SER A 8 -0.19 3.98 9.16
N LYS A 9 0.84 4.41 9.89
CA LYS A 9 2.24 4.29 9.45
C LYS A 9 2.64 2.82 9.29
N GLU A 10 2.14 1.95 10.15
CA GLU A 10 2.35 0.50 10.09
C GLU A 10 1.85 -0.08 8.77
N PHE A 11 0.70 0.40 8.28
CA PHE A 11 0.15 -0.01 7.00
C PHE A 11 1.11 0.31 5.84
N LYS A 12 1.80 1.46 5.89
CA LYS A 12 2.79 1.82 4.86
C LYS A 12 4.03 0.95 4.94
N LEU A 13 4.49 0.63 6.14
CA LEU A 13 5.65 -0.25 6.35
C LEU A 13 5.35 -1.66 5.85
N ASP A 14 4.16 -2.18 6.14
CA ASP A 14 3.70 -3.49 5.67
C ASP A 14 3.62 -3.51 4.13
N ALA A 15 3.12 -2.43 3.53
CA ALA A 15 3.06 -2.27 2.07
C ALA A 15 4.43 -2.20 1.40
N VAL A 16 5.38 -1.50 2.02
CA VAL A 16 6.76 -1.42 1.53
C VAL A 16 7.47 -2.77 1.71
N GLY A 17 7.24 -3.47 2.82
CA GLY A 17 7.73 -4.83 3.05
C GLY A 17 7.21 -5.79 1.97
N LEU A 18 5.93 -5.72 1.62
CA LEU A 18 5.36 -6.51 0.53
C LEU A 18 6.02 -6.23 -0.84
N VAL A 19 6.34 -4.98 -1.16
CA VAL A 19 7.01 -4.62 -2.43
C VAL A 19 8.48 -5.06 -2.42
N LEU A 20 9.21 -4.78 -1.33
CA LEU A 20 10.65 -5.04 -1.25
C LEU A 20 10.99 -6.50 -0.97
N ASP A 21 10.25 -7.15 -0.08
CA ASP A 21 10.56 -8.48 0.43
C ASP A 21 9.99 -9.58 -0.48
N GLN A 22 8.75 -9.40 -0.96
CA GLN A 22 8.13 -10.34 -1.90
C GLN A 22 8.35 -9.96 -3.38
N GLY A 23 8.95 -8.80 -3.66
CA GLY A 23 9.21 -8.35 -5.03
C GLY A 23 7.94 -7.98 -5.80
N TYR A 24 6.81 -7.77 -5.13
CA TYR A 24 5.58 -7.36 -5.79
C TYR A 24 5.74 -5.98 -6.42
N GLY A 25 5.28 -5.83 -7.66
CA GLY A 25 5.14 -4.50 -8.25
C GLY A 25 4.19 -3.65 -7.40
N CYS A 26 4.39 -2.33 -7.37
CA CYS A 26 3.56 -1.42 -6.58
C CYS A 26 2.05 -1.62 -6.81
N THR A 27 1.64 -2.07 -8.01
CA THR A 27 0.27 -2.44 -8.35
C THR A 27 -0.22 -3.71 -7.63
N GLU A 28 0.62 -4.74 -7.56
CA GLU A 28 0.30 -6.02 -6.92
C GLU A 28 0.28 -5.89 -5.41
N ALA A 29 1.25 -5.20 -4.82
CA ALA A 29 1.24 -4.91 -3.39
C ALA A 29 0.01 -4.08 -3.01
N ALA A 30 -0.39 -3.12 -3.85
CA ALA A 30 -1.60 -2.34 -3.64
C ALA A 30 -2.86 -3.22 -3.68
N LYS A 31 -2.98 -4.12 -4.66
CA LYS A 31 -4.08 -5.08 -4.75
C LYS A 31 -4.11 -6.04 -3.55
N SER A 32 -2.96 -6.55 -3.15
CA SER A 32 -2.81 -7.49 -2.03
C SER A 32 -3.28 -6.87 -0.70
N LEU A 33 -2.98 -5.58 -0.50
CA LEU A 33 -3.40 -4.82 0.67
C LEU A 33 -4.75 -4.09 0.52
N GLY A 34 -5.42 -4.23 -0.62
CA GLY A 34 -6.69 -3.56 -0.88
C GLY A 34 -6.59 -2.03 -0.91
N VAL A 35 -5.42 -1.49 -1.28
CA VAL A 35 -5.18 -0.05 -1.42
C VAL A 35 -4.91 0.36 -2.85
N HIS A 36 -4.99 1.66 -3.08
CA HIS A 36 -4.68 2.23 -4.37
C HIS A 36 -3.17 2.34 -4.54
N GLN A 37 -2.63 1.95 -5.69
CA GLN A 37 -1.18 2.07 -6.00
C GLN A 37 -0.63 3.50 -5.78
N ALA A 38 -1.45 4.54 -5.94
CA ALA A 38 -1.07 5.92 -5.66
C ALA A 38 -0.69 6.19 -4.19
N LEU A 39 -1.07 5.31 -3.26
CA LEU A 39 -0.63 5.34 -1.84
C LEU A 39 0.77 4.73 -1.63
N LEU A 40 1.20 3.87 -2.54
CA LEU A 40 2.51 3.20 -2.52
C LEU A 40 3.55 3.96 -3.34
N SER A 41 3.13 4.63 -4.42
CA SER A 41 4.01 5.39 -5.32
C SER A 41 4.37 6.80 -4.82
N ARG A 42 3.96 7.21 -3.62
CA ARG A 42 4.19 8.57 -3.09
C ARG A 42 4.78 8.54 -1.68
#